data_AF-T1EB18-F1
#
_entry.id   AF-T1EB18-F1
#
_cell.length_a   1.000
_cell.length_b   1.000
_cell.length_c   1.000
_cell.angle_alpha   90.00
_cell.angle_beta   90.00
_cell.angle_gamma   90.00
#
_symmetry.space_group_name_H-M   'P 1'
#
loop_
_entity.id
_entity.type
_entity.pdbx_description
1 polymer ?
#
loop_
_entity_poly.entity_id
_entity_poly.type
_entity_poly.pdbx_seq_one_letter_code
_entity_poly.pdbx_strand_id
1 'polypeptide(L)'
;YRWSGHARGHWQETMTILQENDPGLLNNGTTGLTPNDGVILSQVLREAKAKTEERERNLKQIQKHQYKKKLHFETLFDDYHGLVHLEALEMLSKQAQLKLESLMAPLTGKALEELQETMTEVKELCELPEMESETADADGTQTVDELEQKLRETIIDLDPSVKVDFGEILKSWSDYTAWLDENKHADGETRSVQDIFEKAMHALAQTTALCVLRMHKLAEILLISEHHSTATEADVLVQLTTVFCWHLSGVAARFCTELTNHNQNNSPSNESDGSTLITNIFLEGSNSTSYIQNAFQLFIPILQLGAA
;
A
#
# COMPACT_ATOMS: atom_id res chain seq x y z
N TYR A 1 47.34 -50.55 -10.54
CA TYR A 1 48.79 -50.35 -10.73
C TYR A 1 49.17 -49.00 -10.14
N ARG A 2 50.27 -48.98 -9.40
CA ARG A 2 50.86 -47.88 -8.63
C ARG A 2 51.58 -46.89 -9.56
N TRP A 3 52.07 -45.78 -8.97
CA TRP A 3 52.96 -44.69 -9.45
C TRP A 3 52.21 -43.35 -9.68
N SER A 4 52.23 -42.36 -8.77
CA SER A 4 53.33 -41.53 -8.20
C SER A 4 53.86 -40.45 -9.13
N GLY A 5 53.79 -39.17 -8.72
CA GLY A 5 54.81 -38.16 -9.06
C GLY A 5 54.36 -36.72 -9.33
N HIS A 6 54.27 -35.92 -8.27
CA HIS A 6 54.79 -34.54 -8.12
C HIS A 6 54.73 -33.49 -9.27
N ALA A 7 53.97 -32.42 -8.96
CA ALA A 7 54.42 -31.01 -8.82
C ALA A 7 54.66 -30.08 -10.02
N ARG A 8 54.02 -28.89 -9.86
CA ARG A 8 54.39 -27.53 -10.32
C ARG A 8 54.23 -27.18 -11.81
N GLY A 9 53.55 -26.06 -12.04
CA GLY A 9 53.49 -25.36 -13.33
C GLY A 9 52.13 -24.69 -13.49
N HIS A 10 51.98 -23.48 -12.95
CA HIS A 10 51.98 -22.25 -13.74
C HIS A 10 50.67 -22.03 -14.50
N TRP A 11 49.86 -21.13 -13.94
CA TRP A 11 48.81 -20.38 -14.63
C TRP A 11 49.42 -19.61 -15.81
N GLN A 12 49.37 -20.24 -16.98
CA GLN A 12 49.38 -19.68 -18.33
C GLN A 12 48.04 -20.19 -18.90
N GLU A 13 47.10 -19.46 -19.45
CA GLU A 13 47.09 -18.25 -20.28
C GLU A 13 45.64 -17.76 -20.22
N THR A 14 45.43 -16.46 -20.09
CA THR A 14 44.52 -15.66 -20.95
C THR A 14 44.41 -14.28 -20.33
N MET A 15 45.27 -13.35 -20.72
CA MET A 15 44.77 -12.02 -21.10
C MET A 15 45.85 -11.28 -21.89
N THR A 16 45.65 -11.32 -23.19
CA THR A 16 45.99 -10.36 -24.23
C THR A 16 46.46 -8.98 -23.73
N ILE A 17 47.76 -8.74 -23.93
CA ILE A 17 48.40 -7.56 -24.51
C ILE A 17 47.48 -6.33 -24.69
N LEU A 18 47.71 -5.31 -23.87
CA LEU A 18 47.76 -3.91 -24.32
C LEU A 18 49.05 -3.31 -23.76
N GLN A 19 50.08 -3.29 -24.62
CA GLN A 19 51.21 -2.38 -24.47
C GLN A 19 50.75 -0.99 -24.89
N GLU A 20 50.89 -0.01 -24.00
CA GLU A 20 51.19 1.37 -24.41
C GLU A 20 51.80 2.13 -23.23
N ASN A 21 53.13 2.32 -23.33
CA ASN A 21 53.92 3.46 -22.85
C ASN A 21 53.58 4.11 -21.50
N ASP A 22 54.42 3.84 -20.50
CA ASP A 22 54.65 4.78 -19.40
C ASP A 22 56.17 5.02 -19.27
N PRO A 23 56.73 6.06 -19.93
CA PRO A 23 58.14 6.38 -19.79
C PRO A 23 58.32 7.43 -18.70
N GLY A 24 58.95 7.05 -17.58
CA GLY A 24 59.67 8.04 -16.76
C GLY A 24 59.40 8.02 -15.26
N LEU A 25 59.59 6.88 -14.60
CA LEU A 25 60.14 6.90 -13.25
C LEU A 25 61.56 6.36 -13.33
N LEU A 26 62.55 7.25 -13.27
CA LEU A 26 63.80 7.14 -12.50
C LEU A 26 64.88 8.10 -13.03
N ASN A 27 65.29 8.99 -12.12
CA ASN A 27 66.62 9.58 -11.95
C ASN A 27 67.13 10.69 -12.89
N ASN A 28 67.08 11.91 -12.35
CA ASN A 28 68.19 12.85 -12.08
C ASN A 28 67.93 14.27 -12.60
N GLY A 29 68.08 15.27 -11.72
CA GLY A 29 68.34 16.66 -12.13
C GLY A 29 67.45 17.70 -11.48
N THR A 30 67.98 18.33 -10.42
CA THR A 30 67.66 19.68 -9.97
C THR A 30 67.48 20.66 -11.13
N THR A 31 66.27 21.19 -11.36
CA THR A 31 66.06 22.52 -11.97
C THR A 31 64.58 22.93 -11.86
N GLY A 32 64.31 24.07 -11.21
CA GLY A 32 63.12 24.88 -11.51
C GLY A 32 61.91 24.80 -10.57
N LEU A 33 62.11 24.67 -9.25
CA LEU A 33 61.06 25.08 -8.30
C LEU A 33 61.10 26.60 -8.14
N THR A 34 60.15 27.30 -8.77
CA THR A 34 59.72 28.62 -8.29
C THR A 34 58.95 28.41 -6.98
N PRO A 35 59.41 28.97 -5.85
CA PRO A 35 58.79 28.71 -4.56
C PRO A 35 57.61 29.66 -4.37
N ASN A 36 56.40 29.33 -4.88
CA ASN A 36 55.19 29.93 -4.30
C ASN A 36 53.80 29.34 -4.58
N ASP A 37 53.62 28.11 -5.05
CA ASP A 37 52.27 27.51 -5.02
C ASP A 37 52.34 25.99 -4.88
N GLY A 38 52.76 25.55 -3.70
CA GLY A 38 52.74 24.15 -3.32
C GLY A 38 51.33 23.76 -2.91
N VAL A 39 50.50 23.30 -3.84
CA VAL A 39 49.30 22.56 -3.45
C VAL A 39 49.77 21.28 -2.77
N ILE A 40 49.72 21.28 -1.44
CA ILE A 40 50.22 20.18 -0.62
C ILE A 40 49.40 18.94 -0.99
N LEU A 41 50.05 17.84 -1.36
CA LEU A 41 49.37 16.59 -1.74
C LEU A 41 48.36 16.13 -0.66
N SER A 42 48.63 16.42 0.61
CA SER A 42 47.70 16.18 1.72
C SER A 42 46.43 17.03 1.65
N GLN A 43 46.49 18.25 1.12
CA GLN A 43 45.35 19.13 0.87
C GLN A 43 44.49 18.59 -0.28
N VAL A 44 45.13 18.16 -1.38
CA VAL A 44 44.43 17.51 -2.51
C VAL A 44 43.74 16.23 -2.07
N LEU A 45 44.41 15.37 -1.30
CA LEU A 45 43.84 14.12 -0.78
C LEU A 45 42.70 14.38 0.22
N ARG A 46 42.82 15.42 1.05
CA ARG A 46 41.77 15.82 1.99
C ARG A 46 40.54 16.37 1.27
N GLU A 47 40.74 17.17 0.23
CA GLU A 47 39.67 17.70 -0.61
C GLU A 47 38.99 16.60 -1.43
N ALA A 48 39.76 15.68 -2.01
CA ALA A 48 39.23 14.50 -2.69
C ALA A 48 38.40 13.61 -1.74
N LYS A 49 38.90 13.35 -0.52
CA LYS A 49 38.17 12.60 0.51
C LYS A 49 36.87 13.32 0.93
N ALA A 50 36.92 14.63 1.15
CA ALA A 50 35.74 15.41 1.49
C ALA A 50 34.69 15.37 0.38
N LYS A 51 35.11 15.47 -0.88
CA LYS A 51 34.23 15.39 -2.06
C LYS A 51 33.63 14.00 -2.25
N THR A 52 34.36 12.93 -1.96
CA THR A 52 33.80 11.57 -1.98
C THR A 52 32.80 11.35 -0.86
N GLU A 53 33.08 11.82 0.36
CA GLU A 53 32.14 11.73 1.49
C GLU A 53 30.87 12.54 1.25
N GLU A 54 30.98 13.74 0.66
CA GLU A 54 29.82 14.56 0.30
C GLU A 54 28.96 13.88 -0.78
N ARG A 55 29.58 13.31 -1.82
CA ARG A 55 28.86 12.50 -2.83
C ARG A 55 28.17 11.29 -2.22
N GLU A 56 28.83 10.60 -1.28
CA GLU A 56 28.24 9.46 -0.58
C GLU A 56 27.04 9.88 0.28
N ARG A 57 27.14 11.01 1.01
CA ARG A 57 26.02 11.59 1.77
C ARG A 57 24.86 11.96 0.85
N ASN A 58 25.13 12.62 -0.28
CA ASN A 58 24.12 13.00 -1.25
C ASN A 58 23.43 11.77 -1.87
N LEU A 59 24.20 10.74 -2.23
CA LEU A 59 23.65 9.48 -2.75
C LEU A 59 22.76 8.79 -1.71
N LYS A 60 23.20 8.69 -0.45
CA LYS A 60 22.40 8.15 0.66
C LYS A 60 21.11 8.96 0.88
N GLN A 61 21.17 10.29 0.75
CA GLN A 61 19.99 11.15 0.90
C GLN A 61 19.00 10.96 -0.25
N ILE A 62 19.48 10.85 -1.50
CA ILE A 62 18.66 10.54 -2.67
C ILE A 62 18.03 9.16 -2.53
N GLN A 63 18.79 8.15 -2.10
CA GLN A 63 18.28 6.80 -1.86
C GLN A 63 17.22 6.78 -0.76
N LYS A 64 17.45 7.48 0.36
CA LYS A 64 16.47 7.63 1.45
C LYS A 64 15.19 8.32 0.96
N HIS A 65 15.32 9.36 0.12
CA HIS A 65 14.16 10.04 -0.45
C HIS A 65 13.40 9.16 -1.44
N GLN A 66 14.09 8.40 -2.31
CA GLN A 66 13.47 7.44 -3.20
C GLN A 66 12.76 6.31 -2.45
N TYR A 67 13.37 5.79 -1.39
CA TYR A 67 12.76 4.77 -0.53
C TYR A 67 11.52 5.29 0.19
N LYS A 68 11.58 6.51 0.76
CA LYS A 68 10.38 7.16 1.35
C LYS A 68 9.26 7.40 0.34
N LYS A 69 9.61 7.73 -0.90
CA LYS A 69 8.62 7.89 -1.98
C LYS A 69 7.97 6.55 -2.34
N LYS A 70 8.75 5.46 -2.40
CA LYS A 70 8.22 4.11 -2.60
C LYS A 70 7.32 3.64 -1.45
N LEU A 71 7.62 4.06 -0.23
CA LEU A 71 6.80 3.76 0.95
C LEU A 71 5.61 4.72 1.13
N HIS A 72 5.35 5.60 0.18
CA HIS A 72 4.18 6.46 0.24
C HIS A 72 2.93 5.63 -0.03
N PHE A 73 1.89 5.81 0.80
CA PHE A 73 0.66 5.03 0.74
C PHE A 73 0.08 4.96 -0.69
N GLU A 74 -0.04 6.09 -1.39
CA GLU A 74 -0.60 6.14 -2.75
C GLU A 74 0.20 5.29 -3.74
N THR A 75 1.53 5.24 -3.60
CA THR A 75 2.39 4.41 -4.46
C THR A 75 2.18 2.93 -4.18
N LEU A 76 2.11 2.54 -2.90
CA LEU A 76 1.83 1.16 -2.53
C LEU A 76 0.41 0.73 -2.94
N PHE A 77 -0.57 1.62 -2.78
CA PHE A 77 -1.95 1.37 -3.18
C PHE A 77 -2.05 1.12 -4.69
N ASP A 78 -1.32 1.88 -5.51
CA ASP A 78 -1.18 1.65 -6.95
C ASP A 78 -0.45 0.33 -7.26
N ASP A 79 0.64 0.01 -6.54
CA ASP A 79 1.35 -1.27 -6.70
C ASP A 79 0.42 -2.49 -6.41
N TYR A 80 -0.52 -2.35 -5.47
CA TYR A 80 -1.58 -3.33 -5.19
C TYR A 80 -2.81 -3.20 -6.11
N HIS A 81 -2.72 -2.40 -7.18
CA HIS A 81 -3.74 -2.22 -8.21
C HIS A 81 -5.04 -1.56 -7.70
N GLY A 82 -4.97 -0.87 -6.56
CA GLY A 82 -6.13 -0.22 -5.94
C GLY A 82 -6.73 0.87 -6.82
N LEU A 83 -5.89 1.69 -7.49
CA LEU A 83 -6.35 2.72 -8.42
C LEU A 83 -7.06 2.11 -9.64
N VAL A 84 -6.53 1.02 -10.20
CA VAL A 84 -7.14 0.32 -11.34
C VAL A 84 -8.54 -0.18 -11.00
N HIS A 85 -8.75 -0.73 -9.80
CA HIS A 85 -10.07 -1.17 -9.37
C HIS A 85 -11.04 -0.01 -9.11
N LEU A 86 -10.54 1.11 -8.57
CA LEU A 86 -11.36 2.30 -8.37
C LEU A 86 -11.78 2.93 -9.72
N GLU A 87 -10.85 3.06 -10.66
CA GLU A 87 -11.13 3.53 -12.03
C GLU A 87 -12.13 2.62 -12.74
N ALA A 88 -12.00 1.30 -12.59
CA ALA A 88 -12.96 0.35 -13.14
C ALA A 88 -14.35 0.53 -12.55
N LEU A 89 -14.45 0.68 -11.23
CA LEU A 89 -15.72 0.97 -10.55
C LEU A 89 -16.31 2.32 -10.99
N GLU A 90 -15.49 3.36 -11.17
CA GLU A 90 -15.94 4.64 -11.72
C GLU A 90 -16.50 4.51 -13.14
N MET A 91 -15.86 3.69 -13.99
CA MET A 91 -16.34 3.43 -15.34
C MET A 91 -17.70 2.72 -15.33
N LEU A 92 -17.87 1.73 -14.46
CA LEU A 92 -19.16 1.04 -14.28
C LEU A 92 -20.25 2.00 -13.79
N SER A 93 -19.92 2.85 -12.82
CA SER A 93 -20.82 3.88 -12.30
C SER A 93 -21.25 4.88 -13.39
N LYS A 94 -20.30 5.41 -14.16
CA LYS A 94 -20.56 6.30 -15.30
C LYS A 94 -21.41 5.62 -16.37
N GLN A 95 -21.14 4.34 -16.66
CA GLN A 95 -21.93 3.56 -17.60
C GLN A 95 -23.38 3.38 -17.11
N ALA A 96 -23.57 3.10 -15.82
CA ALA A 96 -24.91 2.98 -15.22
C ALA A 96 -25.68 4.29 -15.28
N GLN A 97 -25.02 5.42 -14.96
CA GLN A 97 -25.59 6.75 -15.07
C GLN A 97 -26.05 7.07 -16.51
N LEU A 98 -25.21 6.82 -17.52
CA LEU A 98 -25.57 7.08 -18.92
C LEU A 98 -26.76 6.22 -19.39
N LYS A 99 -26.84 4.97 -18.93
CA LYS A 99 -28.00 4.10 -19.21
C LYS A 99 -29.26 4.65 -18.57
N LEU A 100 -29.18 5.07 -17.31
CA LEU A 100 -30.30 5.67 -16.58
C LEU A 100 -30.80 6.94 -17.29
N GLU A 101 -29.90 7.84 -17.69
CA GLU A 101 -30.25 9.04 -18.46
C GLU A 101 -30.95 8.69 -19.78
N SER A 102 -30.49 7.64 -20.48
CA SER A 102 -31.15 7.15 -21.69
C SER A 102 -32.54 6.57 -21.44
N LEU A 103 -32.79 5.94 -20.29
CA LEU A 103 -34.11 5.43 -19.89
C LEU A 103 -35.06 6.58 -19.53
N MET A 104 -34.53 7.63 -18.90
CA MET A 104 -35.31 8.82 -18.50
C MET A 104 -35.66 9.73 -19.66
N ALA A 105 -34.80 9.84 -20.68
CA ALA A 105 -34.96 10.77 -21.80
C ALA A 105 -36.33 10.76 -22.51
N PRO A 106 -36.96 9.60 -22.81
CA PRO A 106 -38.29 9.56 -23.43
C PRO A 106 -39.45 9.77 -22.45
N LEU A 107 -39.21 9.71 -21.14
CA LEU A 107 -40.27 9.81 -20.12
C LEU A 107 -40.67 11.27 -19.91
N THR A 108 -41.97 11.51 -19.67
CA THR A 108 -42.51 12.85 -19.40
C THR A 108 -43.67 12.77 -18.40
N GLY A 109 -43.95 13.89 -17.73
CA GLY A 109 -45.04 13.99 -16.76
C GLY A 109 -44.89 13.00 -15.60
N LYS A 110 -45.99 12.35 -15.21
CA LYS A 110 -46.05 11.49 -14.03
C LYS A 110 -45.03 10.35 -14.02
N ALA A 111 -44.77 9.72 -15.18
CA ALA A 111 -43.81 8.60 -15.26
C ALA A 111 -42.36 9.05 -15.01
N LEU A 112 -42.02 10.29 -15.38
CA LEU A 112 -40.70 10.86 -15.10
C LEU A 112 -40.57 11.23 -13.61
N GLU A 113 -41.63 11.81 -13.04
CA GLU A 113 -41.69 12.16 -11.61
C GLU A 113 -41.55 10.92 -10.72
N GLU A 114 -42.29 9.84 -11.01
CA GLU A 114 -42.21 8.56 -10.29
C GLU A 114 -40.80 7.98 -10.30
N LEU A 115 -40.16 7.94 -11.49
CA LEU A 115 -38.80 7.41 -11.59
C LEU A 115 -37.78 8.29 -10.83
N GLN A 116 -37.92 9.62 -10.87
CA GLN A 116 -37.07 10.54 -10.11
C GLN A 116 -37.23 10.39 -8.60
N GLU A 117 -38.46 10.13 -8.13
CA GLU A 117 -38.74 9.81 -6.73
C GLU A 117 -38.02 8.52 -6.33
N THR A 118 -38.14 7.45 -7.11
CA THR A 118 -37.39 6.19 -6.89
C THR A 118 -35.87 6.42 -6.86
N MET A 119 -35.31 7.24 -7.76
CA MET A 119 -33.87 7.54 -7.74
C MET A 119 -33.44 8.26 -6.46
N THR A 120 -34.33 9.09 -5.91
CA THR A 120 -34.10 9.82 -4.66
C THR A 120 -34.15 8.86 -3.47
N GLU A 121 -35.16 7.99 -3.41
CA GLU A 121 -35.29 6.95 -2.38
C GLU A 121 -34.06 6.03 -2.35
N VAL A 122 -33.59 5.55 -3.51
CA VAL A 122 -32.39 4.71 -3.59
C VAL A 122 -31.16 5.45 -3.05
N LYS A 123 -31.04 6.76 -3.29
CA LYS A 123 -29.95 7.56 -2.78
C LYS A 123 -30.01 7.71 -1.24
N GLU A 124 -31.20 7.88 -0.68
CA GLU A 124 -31.41 7.95 0.78
C GLU A 124 -31.04 6.62 1.47
N LEU A 125 -31.29 5.49 0.83
CA LEU A 125 -30.84 4.17 1.33
C LEU A 125 -29.31 4.03 1.36
N CYS A 126 -28.59 4.88 0.64
CA CYS A 126 -27.12 4.88 0.56
C CYS A 126 -26.48 5.89 1.53
N GLU A 127 -27.18 6.36 2.56
CA GLU A 127 -26.55 7.19 3.58
C GLU A 127 -25.68 6.33 4.52
N LEU A 128 -24.40 6.68 4.62
CA LEU A 128 -23.48 5.98 5.52
C LEU A 128 -23.68 6.47 6.97
N PRO A 129 -23.60 5.57 7.97
CA PRO A 129 -23.62 5.95 9.37
C PRO A 129 -22.39 6.78 9.76
N GLU A 130 -22.43 7.40 10.94
CA GLU A 130 -21.28 8.10 11.51
C GLU A 130 -20.14 7.09 11.79
N MET A 131 -19.15 7.06 10.92
CA MET A 131 -18.10 6.03 10.93
C MET A 131 -17.22 6.05 12.20
N GLU A 132 -17.15 7.17 12.92
CA GLU A 132 -16.40 7.27 14.17
C GLU A 132 -16.94 6.32 15.25
N SER A 133 -18.26 6.14 15.35
CA SER A 133 -18.85 5.19 16.31
C SER A 133 -18.71 3.75 15.86
N GLU A 134 -18.91 3.48 14.57
CA GLU A 134 -18.88 2.14 13.99
C GLU A 134 -17.48 1.52 13.95
N THR A 135 -16.44 2.35 14.05
CA THR A 135 -15.05 1.89 14.09
C THR A 135 -14.41 2.03 15.47
N ALA A 136 -15.18 2.44 16.49
CA ALA A 136 -14.67 2.69 17.84
C ALA A 136 -14.21 1.41 18.57
N ASP A 137 -14.79 0.26 18.23
CA ASP A 137 -14.41 -1.05 18.78
C ASP A 137 -13.25 -1.71 18.00
N ALA A 138 -12.77 -1.09 16.93
CA ALA A 138 -11.62 -1.57 16.15
C ALA A 138 -10.29 -1.25 16.86
N ASP A 139 -10.07 -1.89 18.01
CA ASP A 139 -8.86 -1.71 18.84
C ASP A 139 -7.62 -2.46 18.32
N GLY A 140 -7.77 -3.16 17.20
CA GLY A 140 -6.74 -3.97 16.57
C GLY A 140 -6.57 -5.37 17.15
N THR A 141 -7.41 -5.81 18.09
CA THR A 141 -7.40 -7.18 18.61
C THR A 141 -8.27 -8.16 17.80
N GLN A 142 -8.97 -7.64 16.79
CA GLN A 142 -9.87 -8.39 15.92
C GLN A 142 -9.20 -9.61 15.27
N THR A 143 -9.83 -10.77 15.41
CA THR A 143 -9.34 -12.03 14.85
C THR A 143 -9.77 -12.21 13.39
N VAL A 144 -9.11 -13.13 12.67
CA VAL A 144 -9.51 -13.51 11.30
C VAL A 144 -10.93 -14.09 11.29
N ASP A 145 -11.29 -14.88 12.31
CA ASP A 145 -12.61 -15.50 12.43
C ASP A 145 -13.71 -14.45 12.67
N GLU A 146 -13.45 -13.44 13.51
CA GLU A 146 -14.38 -12.32 13.74
C GLU A 146 -14.61 -11.49 12.48
N LEU A 147 -13.54 -11.21 11.72
CA LEU A 147 -13.65 -10.54 10.43
C LEU A 147 -14.45 -11.39 9.43
N GLU A 148 -14.15 -12.69 9.34
CA GLU A 148 -14.87 -13.61 8.47
C GLU A 148 -16.35 -13.65 8.81
N GLN A 149 -16.68 -13.72 10.11
CA GLN A 149 -18.06 -13.73 10.58
C GLN A 149 -18.78 -12.45 10.17
N LYS A 150 -18.23 -11.27 10.48
CA LYS A 150 -18.84 -9.97 10.11
C LYS A 150 -19.07 -9.87 8.59
N LEU A 151 -18.07 -10.25 7.78
CA LEU A 151 -18.20 -10.23 6.32
C LEU A 151 -19.28 -11.19 5.80
N ARG A 152 -19.41 -12.38 6.41
CA ARG A 152 -20.44 -13.37 6.05
C ARG A 152 -21.84 -12.90 6.44
N GLU A 153 -21.98 -12.30 7.62
CA GLU A 153 -23.24 -11.76 8.10
C GLU A 153 -23.73 -10.63 7.19
N THR A 154 -22.83 -9.75 6.74
CA THR A 154 -23.17 -8.65 5.83
C THR A 154 -23.78 -9.10 4.51
N ILE A 155 -23.37 -10.24 3.95
CA ILE A 155 -23.84 -10.70 2.64
C ILE A 155 -24.94 -11.76 2.72
N ILE A 156 -25.45 -12.08 3.92
CA ILE A 156 -26.34 -13.22 4.13
C ILE A 156 -27.68 -13.08 3.38
N ASP A 157 -28.17 -11.85 3.27
CA ASP A 157 -29.45 -11.53 2.65
C ASP A 157 -29.33 -11.29 1.13
N LEU A 158 -28.11 -11.31 0.60
CA LEU A 158 -27.86 -11.16 -0.83
C LEU A 158 -28.35 -12.40 -1.59
N ASP A 159 -28.76 -12.23 -2.84
CA ASP A 159 -29.23 -13.35 -3.67
C ASP A 159 -28.19 -14.48 -3.71
N PRO A 160 -28.56 -15.76 -3.48
CA PRO A 160 -27.62 -16.88 -3.44
C PRO A 160 -26.79 -17.09 -4.72
N SER A 161 -27.22 -16.53 -5.85
CA SER A 161 -26.47 -16.51 -7.10
C SER A 161 -25.29 -15.53 -7.08
N VAL A 162 -25.35 -14.49 -6.24
CA VAL A 162 -24.29 -13.50 -6.06
C VAL A 162 -23.25 -14.06 -5.09
N LYS A 163 -22.14 -14.52 -5.66
CA LYS A 163 -21.03 -15.08 -4.88
C LYS A 163 -19.97 -14.03 -4.63
N VAL A 164 -19.86 -13.60 -3.38
CA VAL A 164 -18.78 -12.72 -2.93
C VAL A 164 -17.73 -13.55 -2.21
N ASP A 165 -16.49 -13.43 -2.66
CA ASP A 165 -15.33 -14.09 -2.05
C ASP A 165 -14.52 -13.06 -1.26
N PHE A 166 -14.18 -13.38 -0.02
CA PHE A 166 -13.35 -12.54 0.87
C PHE A 166 -12.00 -13.18 1.21
N GLY A 167 -11.67 -14.33 0.61
CA GLY A 167 -10.50 -15.14 0.98
C GLY A 167 -9.18 -14.39 0.92
N GLU A 168 -9.00 -13.47 -0.04
CA GLU A 168 -7.77 -12.67 -0.13
C GLU A 168 -7.64 -11.66 1.03
N ILE A 169 -8.74 -11.05 1.49
CA ILE A 169 -8.75 -10.14 2.64
C ILE A 169 -8.41 -10.94 3.90
N LEU A 170 -9.08 -12.07 4.11
CA LEU A 170 -8.87 -12.93 5.28
C LEU A 170 -7.44 -13.46 5.33
N LYS A 171 -6.91 -13.92 4.19
CA LYS A 171 -5.52 -14.36 4.08
C LYS A 171 -4.54 -13.24 4.38
N SER A 172 -4.76 -12.05 3.80
CA SER A 172 -3.94 -10.87 4.06
C SER A 172 -3.88 -10.56 5.56
N TRP A 173 -5.04 -10.54 6.23
CA TRP A 173 -5.09 -10.29 7.67
C TRP A 173 -4.39 -11.39 8.49
N SER A 174 -4.59 -12.66 8.12
CA SER A 174 -3.87 -13.79 8.73
C SER A 174 -2.35 -13.67 8.57
N ASP A 175 -1.87 -13.26 7.40
CA ASP A 175 -0.44 -13.11 7.13
C ASP A 175 0.16 -11.94 7.94
N TYR A 176 -0.56 -10.82 8.08
CA TYR A 176 -0.10 -9.68 8.87
C TYR A 176 -0.13 -9.93 10.37
N THR A 177 -1.18 -10.57 10.87
CA THR A 177 -1.28 -10.95 12.30
C THR A 177 -0.21 -11.97 12.68
N ALA A 178 0.00 -13.00 11.86
CA ALA A 178 1.09 -13.96 12.04
C ALA A 178 2.46 -13.25 12.04
N TRP A 179 2.66 -12.33 11.09
CA TRP A 179 3.87 -11.52 11.10
C TRP A 179 4.00 -10.73 12.41
N LEU A 180 2.98 -9.99 12.84
CA LEU A 180 3.03 -9.22 14.08
C LEU A 180 3.35 -10.07 15.32
N ASP A 181 2.79 -11.26 15.42
CA ASP A 181 2.99 -12.16 16.57
C ASP A 181 4.40 -12.82 16.57
N GLU A 182 5.06 -12.89 15.42
CA GLU A 182 6.45 -13.33 15.30
C GLU A 182 7.42 -12.26 15.85
N ASN A 183 7.94 -12.42 17.06
CA ASN A 183 8.82 -11.42 17.70
C ASN A 183 10.24 -11.29 17.09
N LYS A 184 10.56 -11.93 15.96
CA LYS A 184 11.92 -11.95 15.38
C LYS A 184 11.86 -11.84 13.86
N HIS A 185 12.89 -11.24 13.27
CA HIS A 185 13.18 -11.44 11.85
C HIS A 185 13.67 -12.86 11.58
N ALA A 186 13.59 -13.29 10.31
CA ALA A 186 14.02 -14.62 9.86
C ALA A 186 15.52 -14.92 10.14
N ASP A 187 16.32 -13.89 10.39
CA ASP A 187 17.75 -13.90 10.72
C ASP A 187 18.04 -13.80 12.24
N GLY A 188 16.99 -13.71 13.07
CA GLY A 188 17.10 -13.71 14.53
C GLY A 188 17.27 -12.32 15.17
N GLU A 189 17.27 -11.25 14.39
CA GLU A 189 17.31 -9.87 14.87
C GLU A 189 15.91 -9.38 15.31
N THR A 190 15.88 -8.47 16.29
CA THR A 190 14.65 -7.78 16.70
C THR A 190 14.26 -6.74 15.66
N ARG A 191 12.96 -6.61 15.39
CA ARG A 191 12.44 -5.65 14.40
C ARG A 191 12.80 -4.22 14.72
N SER A 192 13.12 -3.42 13.69
CA SER A 192 13.24 -1.98 13.89
C SER A 192 11.87 -1.31 13.84
N VAL A 193 11.80 -0.11 14.42
CA VAL A 193 10.61 0.77 14.34
C VAL A 193 10.26 1.07 12.87
N GLN A 194 11.28 1.20 12.01
CA GLN A 194 11.10 1.41 10.58
C GLN A 194 10.50 0.19 9.88
N ASP A 195 10.89 -1.03 10.25
CA ASP A 195 10.34 -2.25 9.64
C ASP A 195 8.85 -2.42 9.97
N ILE A 196 8.47 -2.13 11.21
CA ILE A 196 7.06 -2.17 11.65
C ILE A 196 6.25 -1.10 10.90
N PHE A 197 6.78 0.11 10.76
CA PHE A 197 6.12 1.17 10.01
C PHE A 197 5.97 0.82 8.52
N GLU A 198 7.03 0.31 7.89
CA GLU A 198 6.97 -0.14 6.48
C GLU A 198 5.92 -1.23 6.31
N LYS A 199 5.89 -2.23 7.19
CA LYS A 199 4.89 -3.29 7.15
C LYS A 199 3.47 -2.74 7.34
N ALA A 200 3.28 -1.73 8.20
CA ALA A 200 2.00 -1.07 8.39
C ALA A 200 1.51 -0.36 7.13
N MET A 201 2.39 0.35 6.42
CA MET A 201 2.04 1.02 5.16
C MET A 201 1.62 0.02 4.08
N HIS A 202 2.34 -1.10 3.95
CA HIS A 202 1.95 -2.19 3.08
C HIS A 202 0.60 -2.79 3.49
N ALA A 203 0.39 -3.04 4.78
CA ALA A 203 -0.86 -3.63 5.29
C ALA A 203 -2.08 -2.76 5.00
N LEU A 204 -1.98 -1.46 5.25
CA LEU A 204 -3.05 -0.51 4.92
C LEU A 204 -3.30 -0.46 3.42
N ALA A 205 -2.26 -0.23 2.60
CA ALA A 205 -2.41 -0.12 1.16
C ALA A 205 -2.98 -1.40 0.51
N GLN A 206 -2.47 -2.57 0.90
CA GLN A 206 -2.94 -3.86 0.40
C GLN A 206 -4.38 -4.13 0.83
N THR A 207 -4.71 -3.92 2.10
CA THR A 207 -6.07 -4.15 2.62
C THR A 207 -7.07 -3.24 1.94
N THR A 208 -6.74 -1.95 1.78
CA THR A 208 -7.59 -0.99 1.05
C THR A 208 -7.80 -1.43 -0.40
N ALA A 209 -6.74 -1.84 -1.11
CA ALA A 209 -6.84 -2.30 -2.49
C ALA A 209 -7.71 -3.56 -2.62
N LEU A 210 -7.59 -4.51 -1.68
CA LEU A 210 -8.43 -5.70 -1.65
C LEU A 210 -9.89 -5.37 -1.36
N CYS A 211 -10.19 -4.45 -0.45
CA CYS A 211 -11.55 -3.98 -0.21
C CYS A 211 -12.15 -3.32 -1.45
N VAL A 212 -11.43 -2.41 -2.11
CA VAL A 212 -11.87 -1.76 -3.36
C VAL A 212 -12.05 -2.80 -4.49
N LEU A 213 -11.17 -3.80 -4.59
CA LEU A 213 -11.34 -4.93 -5.51
C LEU A 213 -12.66 -5.67 -5.26
N ARG A 214 -13.01 -5.94 -4.00
CA ARG A 214 -14.27 -6.63 -3.68
C ARG A 214 -15.48 -5.78 -4.00
N MET A 215 -15.44 -4.48 -3.75
CA MET A 215 -16.48 -3.55 -4.19
C MET A 215 -16.61 -3.54 -5.72
N HIS A 216 -15.50 -3.38 -6.44
CA HIS A 216 -15.50 -3.41 -7.90
C HIS A 216 -16.13 -4.70 -8.46
N LYS A 217 -15.72 -5.87 -7.97
CA LYS A 217 -16.31 -7.15 -8.39
C LYS A 217 -17.80 -7.26 -8.04
N LEU A 218 -18.20 -6.76 -6.88
CA LEU A 218 -19.61 -6.75 -6.48
C LEU A 218 -20.43 -5.87 -7.42
N ALA A 219 -19.92 -4.70 -7.81
CA ALA A 219 -20.56 -3.83 -8.80
C ALA A 219 -20.74 -4.52 -10.17
N GLU A 220 -19.72 -5.25 -10.64
CA GLU A 220 -19.84 -6.04 -11.87
C GLU A 220 -20.96 -7.08 -11.79
N ILE A 221 -21.05 -7.80 -10.66
CA ILE A 221 -22.08 -8.83 -10.46
C ILE A 221 -23.47 -8.19 -10.38
N LEU A 222 -23.64 -7.12 -9.60
CA LEU A 222 -24.91 -6.42 -9.49
C LEU A 222 -25.40 -5.95 -10.87
N LEU A 223 -24.53 -5.37 -11.70
CA LEU A 223 -24.91 -4.89 -13.03
C LEU A 223 -25.40 -5.98 -14.01
N ILE A 224 -25.12 -7.25 -13.76
CA ILE A 224 -25.56 -8.38 -14.60
C ILE A 224 -26.65 -9.23 -13.92
N SER A 225 -27.01 -8.93 -12.68
CA SER A 225 -28.07 -9.64 -11.96
C SER A 225 -29.42 -9.46 -12.67
N GLU A 226 -30.18 -10.55 -12.81
CA GLU A 226 -31.52 -10.51 -13.41
C GLU A 226 -32.61 -10.10 -12.40
N HIS A 227 -32.30 -10.22 -11.12
CA HIS A 227 -33.19 -9.91 -10.01
C HIS A 227 -32.52 -8.91 -9.08
N HIS A 228 -33.17 -7.77 -8.89
CA HIS A 228 -32.71 -6.73 -8.01
C HIS A 228 -33.62 -6.59 -6.81
N SER A 229 -33.01 -6.66 -5.63
CA SER A 229 -33.64 -6.19 -4.39
C SER A 229 -32.86 -4.96 -3.95
N THR A 230 -33.11 -3.81 -4.58
CA THR A 230 -32.29 -2.60 -4.40
C THR A 230 -32.16 -2.18 -2.94
N ALA A 231 -33.22 -2.35 -2.13
CA ALA A 231 -33.16 -2.07 -0.70
C ALA A 231 -32.20 -3.00 0.05
N THR A 232 -32.23 -4.30 -0.25
CA THR A 232 -31.30 -5.27 0.32
C THR A 232 -29.87 -5.03 -0.18
N GLU A 233 -29.70 -4.76 -1.47
CA GLU A 233 -28.38 -4.49 -2.07
C GLU A 233 -27.75 -3.22 -1.47
N ALA A 234 -28.54 -2.15 -1.27
CA ALA A 234 -28.09 -0.93 -0.61
C ALA A 234 -27.66 -1.20 0.84
N ASP A 235 -28.49 -1.92 1.62
CA ASP A 235 -28.19 -2.27 3.01
C ASP A 235 -26.90 -3.12 3.12
N VAL A 236 -26.76 -4.15 2.26
CA VAL A 236 -25.55 -4.97 2.17
C VAL A 236 -24.31 -4.09 1.87
N LEU A 237 -24.42 -3.14 0.94
CA LEU A 237 -23.30 -2.26 0.57
C LEU A 237 -22.93 -1.28 1.69
N VAL A 238 -23.91 -0.74 2.41
CA VAL A 238 -23.68 0.12 3.59
C VAL A 238 -22.96 -0.69 4.67
N GLN A 239 -23.50 -1.87 5.03
CA GLN A 239 -22.89 -2.74 6.03
C GLN A 239 -21.48 -3.19 5.63
N LEU A 240 -21.25 -3.51 4.35
CA LEU A 240 -19.93 -3.92 3.86
C LEU A 240 -18.92 -2.78 3.94
N THR A 241 -19.36 -1.56 3.61
CA THR A 241 -18.55 -0.35 3.75
C THR A 241 -18.16 -0.13 5.22
N THR A 242 -19.11 -0.33 6.14
CA THR A 242 -18.87 -0.26 7.59
C THR A 242 -17.84 -1.30 8.05
N VAL A 243 -18.02 -2.57 7.68
CA VAL A 243 -17.09 -3.66 8.06
C VAL A 243 -15.70 -3.44 7.47
N PHE A 244 -15.58 -2.96 6.23
CA PHE A 244 -14.29 -2.63 5.63
C PHE A 244 -13.58 -1.49 6.35
N CYS A 245 -14.30 -0.42 6.71
CA CYS A 245 -13.71 0.68 7.47
C CYS A 245 -13.32 0.26 8.89
N TRP A 246 -14.17 -0.52 9.56
CA TRP A 246 -13.85 -1.14 10.85
C TRP A 246 -12.57 -1.97 10.77
N HIS A 247 -12.46 -2.82 9.75
CA HIS A 247 -11.29 -3.66 9.56
C HIS A 247 -10.02 -2.81 9.36
N LEU A 248 -10.06 -1.80 8.48
CA LEU A 248 -8.94 -0.89 8.23
C LEU A 248 -8.50 -0.12 9.49
N SER A 249 -9.47 0.37 10.27
CA SER A 249 -9.19 1.01 11.57
C SER A 249 -8.47 0.05 12.52
N GLY A 250 -8.91 -1.21 12.59
CA GLY A 250 -8.25 -2.21 13.44
C GLY A 250 -6.86 -2.62 12.92
N VAL A 251 -6.64 -2.67 11.60
CA VAL A 251 -5.29 -2.85 11.03
C VAL A 251 -4.37 -1.71 11.49
N ALA A 252 -4.80 -0.45 11.37
CA ALA A 252 -4.03 0.70 11.83
C ALA A 252 -3.75 0.62 13.34
N ALA A 253 -4.78 0.34 14.16
CA ALA A 253 -4.68 0.24 15.61
C ALA A 253 -3.71 -0.86 16.06
N ARG A 254 -3.71 -2.02 15.39
CA ARG A 254 -2.81 -3.13 15.70
C ARG A 254 -1.34 -2.74 15.48
N PHE A 255 -1.01 -2.12 14.34
CA PHE A 255 0.36 -1.68 14.07
C PHE A 255 0.80 -0.52 14.98
N CYS A 256 -0.12 0.39 15.32
CA CYS A 256 0.15 1.46 16.30
C CYS A 256 0.45 0.89 17.69
N THR A 257 -0.29 -0.14 18.12
CA THR A 257 -0.05 -0.85 19.38
C THR A 257 1.32 -1.52 19.38
N GLU A 258 1.68 -2.20 18.29
CA GLU A 258 2.98 -2.85 18.16
C GLU A 258 4.14 -1.83 18.22
N LEU A 259 4.02 -0.71 17.51
CA LEU A 259 5.01 0.38 17.59
C LEU A 259 5.12 0.97 19.00
N THR A 260 4.01 1.11 19.70
CA THR A 260 3.99 1.64 21.07
C THR A 260 4.72 0.70 22.03
N ASN A 261 4.43 -0.60 21.95
CA ASN A 261 5.10 -1.63 22.75
C ASN A 261 6.60 -1.69 22.44
N HIS A 262 6.98 -1.61 21.16
CA HIS A 262 8.36 -1.62 20.74
C HIS A 262 9.15 -0.41 21.27
N ASN A 263 8.57 0.79 21.23
CA ASN A 263 9.19 2.01 21.76
C ASN A 263 9.41 1.96 23.28
N GLN A 264 8.43 1.43 24.02
CA GLN A 264 8.54 1.29 25.48
C GLN A 264 9.65 0.30 25.88
N ASN A 265 9.86 -0.75 25.09
CA ASN A 265 10.80 -1.82 25.44
C ASN A 265 12.26 -1.56 25.00
N ASN A 266 12.51 -0.79 23.93
CA ASN A 266 13.83 -0.74 23.29
C ASN A 266 14.66 0.56 23.42
N SER A 267 14.12 1.68 23.94
CA SER A 267 14.84 2.84 24.54
C SER A 267 14.05 4.16 24.37
N PRO A 268 13.98 5.03 25.40
CA PRO A 268 13.23 6.30 25.37
C PRO A 268 13.87 7.42 24.51
N SER A 269 15.06 7.23 23.94
CA SER A 269 15.76 8.28 23.19
C SER A 269 15.20 8.57 21.79
N ASN A 270 14.32 7.70 21.27
CA ASN A 270 13.70 7.82 19.93
C ASN A 270 12.17 8.03 19.97
N GLU A 271 11.60 8.39 21.13
CA GLU A 271 10.14 8.55 21.31
C GLU A 271 9.50 9.53 20.31
N SER A 272 10.19 10.62 19.95
CA SER A 272 9.70 11.62 18.98
C SER A 272 9.50 11.04 17.58
N ASP A 273 10.38 10.13 17.15
CA ASP A 273 10.28 9.49 15.83
C ASP A 273 9.14 8.46 15.84
N GLY A 274 9.01 7.67 16.91
CA GLY A 274 7.94 6.69 17.08
C GLY A 274 6.53 7.31 17.08
N SER A 275 6.34 8.40 17.80
CA SER A 275 5.04 9.11 17.83
C SER A 275 4.66 9.68 16.46
N THR A 276 5.64 10.16 15.68
CA THR A 276 5.40 10.65 14.32
C THR A 276 4.94 9.52 13.40
N LEU A 277 5.54 8.33 13.51
CA LEU A 277 5.17 7.16 12.71
C LEU A 277 3.78 6.63 13.07
N ILE A 278 3.43 6.61 14.35
CA ILE A 278 2.08 6.26 14.82
C ILE A 278 1.05 7.22 14.24
N THR A 279 1.32 8.53 14.31
CA THR A 279 0.43 9.55 13.73
C THR A 279 0.23 9.33 12.24
N ASN A 280 1.31 9.02 11.51
CA ASN A 280 1.22 8.74 10.07
C ASN A 280 0.37 7.49 9.78
N ILE A 281 0.51 6.41 10.56
CA ILE A 281 -0.33 5.21 10.39
C ILE A 281 -1.81 5.55 10.58
N PHE A 282 -2.16 6.34 11.60
CA PHE A 282 -3.54 6.79 11.81
C PHE A 282 -4.07 7.63 10.66
N LEU A 283 -3.25 8.58 10.15
CA LEU A 283 -3.64 9.41 9.01
C LEU A 283 -3.88 8.57 7.75
N GLU A 284 -3.00 7.61 7.46
CA GLU A 284 -3.18 6.72 6.30
C GLU A 284 -4.30 5.70 6.51
N GLY A 285 -4.60 5.31 7.75
CA GLY A 285 -5.79 4.54 8.09
C GLY A 285 -7.07 5.33 7.79
N SER A 286 -7.12 6.61 8.18
CA SER A 286 -8.24 7.51 7.85
C SER A 286 -8.35 7.78 6.33
N ASN A 287 -7.22 7.89 5.64
CA ASN A 287 -7.20 7.99 4.19
C ASN A 287 -7.76 6.71 3.55
N SER A 288 -7.37 5.54 4.06
CA SER A 288 -7.86 4.24 3.61
C SER A 288 -9.38 4.11 3.74
N THR A 289 -9.96 4.51 4.88
CA THR A 289 -11.42 4.49 5.04
C THR A 289 -12.12 5.46 4.08
N SER A 290 -11.51 6.61 3.79
CA SER A 290 -12.03 7.56 2.80
C SER A 290 -12.08 6.96 1.39
N TYR A 291 -11.08 6.17 0.98
CA TYR A 291 -11.13 5.43 -0.29
C TYR A 291 -12.33 4.47 -0.37
N ILE A 292 -12.62 3.75 0.71
CA ILE A 292 -13.76 2.82 0.76
C ILE A 292 -15.09 3.57 0.68
N GLN A 293 -15.24 4.66 1.42
CA GLN A 293 -16.45 5.50 1.39
C GLN A 293 -16.65 6.12 0.01
N ASN A 294 -15.59 6.61 -0.63
CA ASN A 294 -15.66 7.15 -1.99
C ASN A 294 -16.03 6.07 -3.01
N ALA A 295 -15.46 4.86 -2.89
CA ALA A 295 -15.85 3.72 -3.72
C ALA A 295 -17.32 3.37 -3.54
N PHE A 296 -17.86 3.41 -2.32
CA PHE A 296 -19.27 3.19 -2.04
C PHE A 296 -20.18 4.19 -2.77
N GLN A 297 -19.83 5.47 -2.80
CA GLN A 297 -20.62 6.49 -3.51
C GLN A 297 -20.81 6.17 -5.02
N LEU A 298 -19.87 5.45 -5.62
CA LEU A 298 -19.96 5.02 -7.03
C LEU A 298 -21.05 3.96 -7.27
N PHE A 299 -21.59 3.33 -6.23
CA PHE A 299 -22.70 2.39 -6.36
C PHE A 299 -24.06 3.06 -6.55
N ILE A 300 -24.21 4.34 -6.20
CA ILE A 300 -25.51 5.02 -6.27
C ILE A 300 -26.12 4.89 -7.69
N PRO A 301 -25.40 5.22 -8.78
CA PRO A 301 -25.94 5.05 -10.14
C PRO A 301 -26.19 3.59 -10.52
N ILE A 302 -25.44 2.64 -9.94
CA ILE A 302 -25.59 1.20 -10.21
C ILE A 302 -26.89 0.67 -9.59
N LEU A 303 -27.14 1.01 -8.32
CA LEU A 303 -28.36 0.64 -7.60
C LEU A 303 -29.59 1.33 -8.20
N GLN A 304 -29.45 2.60 -8.58
CA GLN A 304 -30.48 3.36 -9.28
C GLN A 304 -30.87 2.70 -10.60
N LEU A 305 -29.89 2.23 -11.38
CA LEU A 305 -30.16 1.47 -12.60
C LEU A 305 -30.88 0.14 -12.31
N GLY A 306 -30.55 -0.55 -11.22
CA GLY A 306 -31.23 -1.78 -10.81
C GLY A 306 -32.69 -1.58 -10.38
N ALA A 307 -33.04 -0.36 -9.92
CA ALA A 307 -34.40 0.02 -9.54
C ALA A 307 -35.26 0.59 -10.69
N ALA A 308 -34.63 0.97 -11.81
CA ALA A 308 -35.27 1.63 -12.96
C ALA A 308 -35.86 0.61 -13.96
#